data_AF-A0A5D4SZ47-F1
#
_entry.id   AF-A0A5D4SZ47-F1
#
_cell.length_a   1.000
_cell.length_b   1.000
_cell.length_c   1.000
_cell.angle_alpha   90.00
_cell.angle_beta   90.00
_cell.angle_gamma   90.00
#
_symmetry.space_group_name_H-M   'P 1'
#
loop_
_entity.id
_entity.type
_entity.pdbx_description
1 polymer ?
#
loop_
_entity_poly.entity_id
_entity_poly.type
_entity_poly.pdbx_seq_one_letter_code
_entity_poly.pdbx_strand_id
1 'polypeptide(L)' 'MLKKGLEKILFLLFSVFIFVLLWKVMGIFWNAFVPWNLTTDLIGLFVVAPLLMILTFVLSSLSFKIIRDGK' A
#
# COMPACT_ATOMS: atom_id res chain seq x y z
N MET A 1 10.49 -3.17 26.27
CA MET A 1 9.66 -2.32 25.40
C MET A 1 10.27 -2.07 24.01
N LEU A 2 11.60 -1.94 23.87
CA LEU A 2 12.27 -1.75 22.57
C LEU A 2 11.91 -2.78 21.49
N LYS A 3 11.85 -4.07 21.83
CA LYS A 3 11.55 -5.15 20.85
C LYS A 3 10.16 -5.01 20.19
N LYS A 4 9.13 -4.64 20.96
CA LYS A 4 7.77 -4.41 20.44
C LYS A 4 7.64 -3.10 19.65
N GLY A 5 8.44 -2.08 19.99
CA GLY A 5 8.48 -0.83 19.24
C GLY A 5 9.13 -1.02 17.86
N LEU A 6 10.25 -1.75 17.82
CA LEU A 6 10.96 -2.05 16.57
C LEU A 6 10.11 -2.86 15.59
N GLU A 7 9.35 -3.82 16.10
CA GLU A 7 8.42 -4.62 15.28
C GLU A 7 7.32 -3.77 14.63
N LYS A 8 6.75 -2.80 15.35
CA LYS A 8 5.77 -1.85 14.79
C LYS A 8 6.38 -0.93 13.74
N ILE A 9 7.62 -0.48 13.95
CA ILE A 9 8.34 0.36 13.00
C ILE A 9 8.62 -0.42 11.72
N LEU A 10 9.06 -1.68 11.83
CA LEU A 10 9.27 -2.57 10.69
C LEU A 10 7.97 -2.87 9.95
N PHE A 11 6.86 -3.10 10.66
CA PHE A 11 5.54 -3.26 10.06
C PHE A 11 5.12 -2.02 9.26
N LEU A 12 5.34 -0.83 9.82
CA LEU A 12 5.00 0.42 9.16
C LEU A 12 5.87 0.67 7.92
N LEU A 13 7.19 0.46 8.02
CA LEU A 13 8.12 0.53 6.88
C LEU A 13 7.73 -0.44 5.77
N PHE A 14 7.41 -1.67 6.13
CA PHE A 14 6.98 -2.69 5.17
C PHE A 14 5.64 -2.34 4.51
N SER A 15 4.71 -1.76 5.28
CA SER A 15 3.42 -1.31 4.76
C SER A 15 3.57 -0.14 3.79
N VAL A 16 4.39 0.85 4.15
CA VAL A 16 4.71 1.97 3.25
C VAL A 16 5.38 1.45 1.98
N PHE A 17 6.28 0.48 2.09
CA PHE A 17 6.92 -0.14 0.93
C PHE A 17 5.91 -0.82 -0.02
N ILE A 18 4.98 -1.62 0.52
CA ILE A 18 3.91 -2.24 -0.26
C ILE A 18 3.03 -1.18 -0.93
N PHE A 19 2.65 -0.13 -0.19
CA PHE A 19 1.84 0.95 -0.74
C PHE A 19 2.53 1.65 -1.90
N VAL A 20 3.82 1.99 -1.76
CA VAL A 20 4.59 2.65 -2.82
C VAL A 20 4.69 1.76 -4.06
N LEU A 21 4.89 0.45 -3.89
CA LEU A 21 4.91 -0.50 -5.01
C LEU A 21 3.55 -0.54 -5.72
N LEU A 22 2.47 -0.71 -4.96
CA LEU A 22 1.11 -0.73 -5.50
C LEU A 22 0.76 0.58 -6.21
N TRP A 23 1.14 1.71 -5.63
CA TRP A 23 0.93 3.04 -6.21
C TRP A 23 1.70 3.21 -7.52
N LYS A 24 2.96 2.75 -7.59
CA LYS A 24 3.74 2.77 -8.83
C LYS A 24 3.11 1.92 -9.92
N VAL A 25 2.71 0.70 -9.59
CA VAL A 25 2.05 -0.21 -10.53
C VAL A 25 0.76 0.42 -11.03
N MET A 26 -0.07 0.93 -10.12
CA MET A 26 -1.29 1.64 -10.48
C MET A 26 -0.99 2.86 -11.37
N GLY A 27 0.08 3.62 -11.11
CA GLY A 27 0.50 4.74 -11.94
C GLY A 27 0.88 4.32 -13.37
N ILE A 28 1.48 3.14 -13.56
CA ILE A 28 1.76 2.59 -14.90
C ILE A 28 0.45 2.27 -15.62
N PHE A 29 -0.48 1.58 -14.95
CA PHE A 29 -1.81 1.30 -15.51
C PHE A 29 -2.59 2.59 -15.79
N TRP A 30 -2.53 3.56 -14.88
CA TRP A 30 -3.22 4.83 -15.01
C TRP A 30 -2.74 5.60 -16.24
N ASN A 31 -1.42 5.70 -16.43
CA ASN A 31 -0.84 6.34 -17.61
C ASN A 31 -1.15 5.61 -18.92
N ALA A 32 -1.32 4.29 -18.88
CA ALA A 32 -1.60 3.49 -20.06
C ALA A 32 -3.09 3.52 -20.47
N PHE A 33 -4.00 3.61 -19.50
CA PHE A 33 -5.44 3.40 -19.73
C PHE A 33 -6.32 4.62 -19.42
N VAL A 34 -5.83 5.60 -18.67
CA VAL A 34 -6.62 6.76 -18.21
C VAL A 34 -6.07 8.06 -18.79
N PRO A 35 -6.87 8.83 -19.55
CA PRO A 35 -6.44 10.12 -20.06
C PRO A 35 -6.30 11.13 -18.92
N TRP A 36 -5.20 11.89 -18.93
CA TRP A 36 -4.90 12.94 -17.95
C TRP A 36 -5.92 14.07 -18.03
N ASN A 37 -6.93 14.03 -17.16
CA ASN A 37 -7.89 15.10 -16.95
C ASN A 37 -8.16 15.30 -15.46
N LEU A 38 -8.64 16.50 -15.08
CA LEU A 38 -8.87 16.86 -13.69
C LEU A 38 -9.83 15.87 -12.97
N THR A 39 -10.87 15.41 -13.67
CA THR A 39 -11.86 14.49 -13.11
C THR A 39 -11.26 13.13 -12.80
N THR A 40 -10.46 12.58 -13.70
CA THR A 40 -9.76 11.32 -13.48
C THR A 40 -8.72 11.47 -12.39
N ASP A 41 -7.96 12.56 -12.34
CA ASP A 41 -6.94 12.77 -11.30
C ASP A 41 -7.58 12.84 -9.91
N LEU A 42 -8.75 13.46 -9.80
CA LEU A 42 -9.57 13.44 -8.57
C LEU A 42 -10.02 12.00 -8.22
N ILE A 43 -10.41 11.18 -9.19
CA ILE A 43 -10.75 9.77 -8.96
C ILE A 43 -9.51 8.98 -8.49
N GLY A 44 -8.35 9.21 -9.11
CA GLY A 44 -7.09 8.61 -8.72
C GLY A 44 -6.73 8.93 -7.25
N LEU A 45 -6.95 10.18 -6.85
CA LEU A 45 -6.64 10.62 -5.48
C LEU A 45 -7.70 10.17 -4.46
N PHE A 46 -8.98 10.34 -4.76
CA PHE A 46 -10.06 10.16 -3.78
C PHE A 46 -10.73 8.79 -3.79
N VAL A 47 -10.53 7.98 -4.83
CA VAL A 47 -11.08 6.62 -4.93
C VAL A 47 -9.97 5.60 -4.94
N VAL A 48 -8.97 5.76 -5.81
CA VAL A 48 -7.92 4.77 -5.99
C VAL A 48 -6.94 4.76 -4.82
N ALA A 49 -6.52 5.92 -4.31
CA ALA A 49 -5.61 5.98 -3.16
C ALA A 49 -6.19 5.32 -1.88
N PRO A 50 -7.45 5.59 -1.46
CA PRO A 50 -8.05 4.88 -0.34
C PRO A 50 -8.15 3.37 -0.59
N LEU A 51 -8.51 2.95 -1.81
CA LEU A 51 -8.61 1.53 -2.16
C LEU A 51 -7.25 0.82 -2.01
N LEU A 52 -6.19 1.46 -2.50
CA LEU A 52 -4.82 0.97 -2.38
C LEU A 52 -4.34 0.97 -0.92
N MET A 53 -4.79 1.92 -0.11
CA MET A 53 -4.46 1.98 1.32
C MET A 53 -5.08 0.80 2.08
N ILE A 54 -6.35 0.46 1.80
CA ILE A 54 -7.01 -0.73 2.36
C ILE A 54 -6.26 -1.99 1.92
N LEU A 55 -5.95 -2.10 0.62
CA LEU A 55 -5.26 -3.26 0.07
C LEU A 55 -3.88 -3.45 0.71
N THR A 56 -3.15 -2.35 0.89
CA THR A 56 -1.85 -2.35 1.58
C THR A 56 -1.99 -2.88 3.00
N PHE A 57 -2.97 -2.40 3.77
CA PHE A 57 -3.18 -2.86 5.13
C PHE A 57 -3.45 -4.37 5.22
N VAL A 58 -4.27 -4.88 4.30
CA VAL A 58 -4.58 -6.31 4.20
C VAL A 58 -3.32 -7.11 3.86
N LEU A 59 -2.56 -6.70 2.83
CA LEU A 59 -1.32 -7.38 2.43
C LEU A 59 -0.28 -7.36 3.57
N SER A 60 -0.05 -6.20 4.17
CA SER A 60 0.88 -6.07 5.30
C SER A 60 0.48 -6.97 6.47
N SER A 61 -0.81 -7.00 6.80
CA SER A 61 -1.34 -7.86 7.88
C SER A 61 -1.12 -9.34 7.58
N LEU A 62 -1.41 -9.77 6.34
CA LEU A 62 -1.20 -11.15 5.90
C LEU A 62 0.29 -11.53 5.91
N SER A 63 1.16 -10.67 5.37
CA SER A 63 2.60 -10.92 5.36
C SER A 63 3.16 -11.04 6.77
N PHE A 64 2.76 -10.15 7.69
CA PHE A 64 3.21 -10.24 9.09
C PHE A 64 2.67 -11.47 9.81
N LYS A 65 1.43 -11.87 9.52
CA LYS A 65 0.86 -13.12 10.05
C LYS A 65 1.67 -14.32 9.59
N ILE A 66 2.01 -14.41 8.30
CA ILE A 66 2.83 -15.49 7.74
C ILE A 66 4.25 -15.50 8.34
N ILE A 67 4.90 -14.34 8.48
CA ILE A 67 6.23 -14.23 9.08
C ILE A 67 6.23 -14.68 10.56
N ARG A 68 5.11 -14.44 11.27
CA ARG A 68 4.96 -14.81 12.68
C ARG A 68 4.58 -16.28 12.88
N ASP A 69 3.70 -16.82 12.04
CA ASP A 69 3.24 -18.23 12.11
C ASP A 69 4.23 -19.21 11.42
N GLY A 70 5.12 -18.70 10.55
CA GLY A 70 6.19 -19.47 9.91
C GLY A 70 7.44 -19.68 10.77
N LYS A 71 7.40 -19.28 12.05
CA LYS A 71 8.36 -19.62 13.10
C LYS A 71 7.75 -20.63 14.06
#